data_AF-A0A6B3HY10-F1
#
_entry.id   AF-A0A6B3HY10-F1
#
_cell.length_a   1.000
_cell.length_b   1.000
_cell.length_c   1.000
_cell.angle_alpha   90.00
_cell.angle_beta   90.00
_cell.angle_gamma   90.00
#
_symmetry.space_group_name_H-M   'P 1'
#
loop_
_entity.id
_entity.type
_entity.pdbx_description
1 polymer ?
#
loop_
_entity_poly.entity_id
_entity_poly.type
_entity_poly.pdbx_seq_one_letter_code
_entity_poly.pdbx_strand_id
1 'polypeptide(L)' 'CLMAVGAIPNTAGMGLEEAGVRLKDSGHILTDRVSRTSAPGVYAAGDVTGIFALASVAAMQGRIAMYH' A
#
# COMPACT_ATOMS: atom_id res chain seq x y z
N CYS A 1 -7.19 21.50 -20.85
CA CYS A 1 -6.33 21.76 -19.67
C CYS A 1 -5.90 20.40 -19.11
N LEU A 2 -4.62 20.18 -18.86
CA LEU A 2 -4.10 18.95 -18.24
C LEU A 2 -3.82 19.23 -16.77
N MET A 3 -4.31 18.37 -15.88
CA MET A 3 -4.07 18.47 -14.43
C MET A 3 -3.27 17.25 -13.98
N ALA A 4 -2.05 17.47 -13.46
CA ALA A 4 -1.14 16.44 -12.99
C ALA A 4 -0.67 16.75 -11.55
N VAL A 5 -1.63 16.85 -10.63
CA VAL A 5 -1.41 17.29 -9.23
C VAL A 5 -0.92 16.17 -8.30
N GLY A 6 -0.94 14.92 -8.77
CA GLY A 6 -0.57 13.74 -7.98
C GLY A 6 -1.60 12.63 -8.10
N ALA A 7 -1.45 11.63 -7.22
CA ALA A 7 -2.33 10.47 -7.13
C ALA A 7 -2.69 10.19 -5.66
N ILE A 8 -3.85 9.58 -5.46
CA ILE A 8 -4.33 9.09 -4.17
C ILE A 8 -4.44 7.55 -4.23
N PRO A 9 -4.19 6.85 -3.11
CA PRO A 9 -4.28 5.40 -3.08
C PRO A 9 -5.74 4.94 -3.21
N ASN A 10 -5.96 3.84 -3.94
CA ASN A 10 -7.28 3.25 -4.11
C ASN A 10 -7.58 2.25 -2.98
N THR A 11 -7.91 2.75 -1.79
CA THR A 11 -8.17 1.94 -0.58
C THR A 11 -9.59 2.09 -0.03
N ALA A 12 -10.34 3.08 -0.50
CA ALA A 12 -11.70 3.35 -0.04
C ALA A 12 -12.68 2.25 -0.48
N GLY A 13 -13.59 1.85 0.42
CA GLY A 13 -14.66 0.89 0.12
C GLY A 13 -14.20 -0.56 -0.10
N MET A 14 -12.95 -0.89 0.24
CA MET A 14 -12.40 -2.25 0.07
C MET A 14 -12.61 -3.18 1.27
N GLY A 15 -13.20 -2.69 2.36
CA GLY A 15 -13.37 -3.49 3.59
C GLY A 15 -12.06 -3.72 4.37
N LEU A 16 -11.05 -2.86 4.15
CA LEU A 16 -9.71 -3.05 4.71
C LEU A 16 -9.70 -2.92 6.24
N GLU A 17 -10.45 -1.97 6.79
CA GLU A 17 -10.53 -1.75 8.24
C GLU A 17 -11.22 -2.94 8.93
N GLU A 18 -12.29 -3.45 8.33
CA GLU A 18 -13.02 -4.65 8.76
C GLU A 18 -12.14 -5.91 8.69
N ALA A 19 -11.24 -5.97 7.70
CA ALA A 19 -10.22 -7.02 7.58
C ALA A 19 -9.04 -6.85 8.56
N GLY A 20 -9.02 -5.79 9.37
CA GLY A 20 -7.96 -5.51 10.35
C GLY A 20 -6.72 -4.82 9.77
N VAL A 21 -6.80 -4.27 8.56
CA VAL A 21 -5.74 -3.49 7.91
C VAL A 21 -5.84 -2.03 8.35
N ARG A 22 -4.77 -1.50 8.93
CA ARG A 22 -4.66 -0.10 9.35
C ARG A 22 -4.26 0.79 8.18
N LEU A 23 -4.98 1.89 8.01
CA LEU A 23 -4.67 2.95 7.07
C LEU A 23 -4.03 4.14 7.79
N LYS A 24 -3.23 4.92 7.06
CA LYS A 24 -2.81 6.27 7.45
C LYS A 24 -3.94 7.25 7.16
N ASP A 25 -3.90 8.44 7.76
CA ASP A 25 -4.88 9.51 7.49
C ASP A 25 -4.95 9.91 6.01
N SER A 26 -3.87 9.68 5.24
CA SER A 26 -3.81 9.90 3.79
C SER A 26 -4.44 8.79 2.94
N GLY A 27 -5.04 7.76 3.57
CA GLY A 27 -5.64 6.60 2.90
C GLY A 27 -4.64 5.51 2.52
N HIS A 28 -3.33 5.71 2.72
CA HIS A 28 -2.32 4.69 2.40
C HIS A 28 -2.32 3.56 3.43
N ILE A 29 -2.00 2.34 3.00
CA ILE A 29 -1.90 1.19 3.90
C ILE A 29 -0.63 1.31 4.75
N LEU A 30 -0.77 1.12 6.06
CA LEU A 30 0.36 1.03 6.97
C LEU A 30 1.05 -0.32 6.77
N THR A 31 2.30 -0.30 6.32
CA THR A 31 3.12 -1.50 6.15
C THR A 31 4.42 -1.43 6.94
N ASP A 32 4.94 -2.59 7.32
CA ASP A 32 6.29 -2.71 7.87
C ASP A 32 7.37 -2.74 6.76
N ARG A 33 8.62 -3.03 7.14
CA ARG A 33 9.77 -3.08 6.22
C ARG A 33 9.74 -4.26 5.24
N VAL A 34 8.89 -5.25 5.48
CA VAL A 34 8.72 -6.44 4.63
C VAL A 34 7.35 -6.46 3.94
N SER A 35 6.70 -5.29 3.82
CA SER A 35 5.41 -5.12 3.13
C SER A 35 4.23 -5.83 3.79
N ARG A 36 4.33 -6.21 5.08
CA ARG A 36 3.20 -6.75 5.85
C ARG A 36 2.30 -5.64 6.35
N THR A 37 1.00 -5.88 6.31
CA THR A 37 0.00 -5.00 6.94
C THR A 37 -0.20 -5.38 8.42
N SER A 38 -1.12 -4.69 9.11
CA SER A 38 -1.53 -5.08 10.46
C SER A 38 -2.39 -6.35 10.51
N ALA A 39 -3.00 -6.77 9.39
CA ALA A 39 -3.76 -8.00 9.30
C ALA A 39 -2.82 -9.18 8.96
N PRO A 40 -2.80 -10.27 9.76
CA PRO A 40 -1.96 -11.43 9.49
C PRO A 40 -2.25 -12.05 8.12
N GLY A 41 -1.20 -12.36 7.35
CA GLY A 41 -1.33 -12.94 6.01
C GLY A 41 -1.75 -11.95 4.91
N VAL A 42 -1.95 -10.66 5.25
CA VAL A 42 -2.28 -9.60 4.30
C VAL A 42 -1.07 -8.69 4.10
N TYR A 43 -0.72 -8.47 2.83
CA TYR A 43 0.44 -7.68 2.41
C TYR A 43 0.00 -6.56 1.47
N ALA A 44 0.78 -5.48 1.40
CA ALA A 44 0.54 -4.37 0.49
C ALA A 44 1.85 -3.88 -0.11
N ALA A 45 1.85 -3.58 -1.41
CA ALA A 45 3.04 -3.19 -2.16
C ALA A 45 2.70 -2.09 -3.19
N GLY A 46 3.70 -1.27 -3.53
CA GLY A 46 3.58 -0.17 -4.48
C GLY A 46 2.97 1.09 -3.87
N ASP A 47 2.36 1.88 -4.74
CA ASP A 47 1.88 3.25 -4.46
C ASP A 47 0.93 3.30 -3.27
N VAL A 48 0.15 2.23 -3.05
CA VAL A 48 -0.79 2.11 -1.91
C VAL A 48 -0.12 2.19 -0.53
N THR A 49 1.19 1.94 -0.44
CA THR A 49 1.98 2.02 0.81
C THR A 49 2.43 3.45 1.15
N GLY A 50 2.50 4.32 0.14
CA GLY A 50 2.97 5.69 0.26
C GLY A 50 4.47 5.84 0.51
N ILE A 51 5.28 4.81 0.18
CA ILE A 51 6.75 4.85 0.31
C ILE A 51 7.37 5.57 -0.89
N PHE A 52 7.22 5.01 -2.10
CA PHE A 52 7.63 5.65 -3.35
C PHE A 52 6.70 5.19 -4.48
N ALA A 53 6.14 6.13 -5.22
CA ALA A 53 5.32 5.86 -6.40
C ALA A 53 6.19 5.57 -7.63
N LEU A 54 6.96 4.49 -7.58
CA LEU A 54 7.88 4.04 -8.62
C LEU A 54 7.66 2.57 -8.91
N ALA A 55 7.50 2.21 -10.19
CA ALA A 55 7.26 0.84 -10.62
C ALA A 55 8.36 -0.14 -10.15
N SER A 56 9.62 0.30 -10.13
CA SER A 56 10.75 -0.53 -9.65
C SER A 56 10.67 -0.81 -8.15
N VAL A 57 10.21 0.16 -7.35
CA VAL A 57 10.00 0.00 -5.91
C VAL A 57 8.81 -0.92 -5.65
N ALA A 58 7.70 -0.73 -6.37
CA ALA A 58 6.54 -1.61 -6.28
C ALA A 58 6.90 -3.06 -6.59
N ALA A 59 7.68 -3.31 -7.65
CA ALA A 59 8.16 -4.64 -8.01
C ALA A 59 9.05 -5.25 -6.91
N MET A 60 9.92 -4.46 -6.28
CA MET A 60 10.75 -4.93 -5.18
C MET A 60 9.93 -5.26 -3.92
N GLN A 61 8.98 -4.40 -3.55
CA GLN A 61 8.08 -4.66 -2.42
C GLN A 61 7.26 -5.93 -2.64
N GLY A 62 6.77 -6.16 -3.86
CA GLY A 62 6.08 -7.40 -4.22
C GLY A 62 6.96 -8.64 -4.05
N ARG A 63 8.23 -8.59 -4.47
CA ARG A 63 9.19 -9.68 -4.23
C ARG A 63 9.40 -9.93 -2.73
N ILE A 64 9.61 -8.87 -1.94
CA ILE A 64 9.81 -8.98 -0.50
C ILE A 64 8.58 -9.60 0.18
N ALA A 65 7.37 -9.18 -0.21
CA ALA A 65 6.12 -9.72 0.31
C ALA A 65 5.96 -11.23 0.03
N MET A 66 6.41 -11.71 -1.13
CA MET A 66 6.30 -13.14 -1.51
C MET A 66 7.34 -14.03 -0.81
N TYR A 67 8.51 -13.50 -0.45
CA TYR A 67 9.56 -14.26 0.22
C TYR A 67 9.38 -14.38 1.73
N HIS A 68 8.48 -13.59 2.32
CA HIS A 68 8.22 -13.57 3.76
C HIS A 68 7.01 -14.44 4.12
#